data_AF-A0A939G5V0-F1
#
_entry.id   AF-A0A939G5V0-F1
#
_cell.length_a   1.000
_cell.length_b   1.000
_cell.length_c   1.000
_cell.angle_alpha   90.00
_cell.angle_beta   90.00
_cell.angle_gamma   90.00
#
_symmetry.space_group_name_H-M   'P 1'
#
loop_
_entity.id
_entity.type
_entity.pdbx_description
1 polymer ?
#
loop_
_entity_poly.entity_id
_entity_poly.type
_entity_poly.pdbx_seq_one_letter_code
_entity_poly.pdbx_strand_id
1 'polypeptide(L)'
;MKGLIRLTYYKIIDATSVKAWDKVVFDETYQEFFMQAQRYDQAGQYPTFAALLANVPRAAELHYLSSRAAMGYLQQLNQVIPDVVNAVGKSCLPFTQFKFEVLASDVTQKAAHRIAISFYSDPLTWIDTVGDRLLVAYGDQRPVLQAGSEVPTDLIAMQPYLSISSFQGTFQP
;
A
#
# COMPACT_ATOMS: atom_id res chain seq x y z
N MET A 1 17.88 -18.79 -9.76
CA MET A 1 17.24 -17.77 -8.89
C MET A 1 17.90 -16.42 -9.13
N LYS A 2 17.13 -15.33 -9.08
CA LYS A 2 17.60 -13.98 -9.46
C LYS A 2 18.03 -13.14 -8.26
N GLY A 3 17.40 -13.32 -7.10
CA GLY A 3 17.75 -12.59 -5.87
C GLY A 3 16.64 -12.59 -4.83
N LEU A 4 16.77 -11.71 -3.84
CA LEU A 4 15.75 -11.40 -2.84
C LEU A 4 15.10 -10.07 -3.22
N ILE A 5 13.78 -10.00 -3.23
CA ILE A 5 13.01 -8.79 -3.55
C ILE A 5 12.02 -8.46 -2.44
N ARG A 6 11.52 -7.23 -2.46
CA ARG A 6 10.26 -6.85 -1.83
C ARG A 6 9.35 -6.26 -2.88
N LEU A 7 8.06 -6.54 -2.79
CA LEU A 7 7.04 -5.93 -3.64
C LEU A 7 6.35 -4.80 -2.89
N THR A 8 5.94 -3.78 -3.63
CA THR A 8 5.05 -2.73 -3.13
C THR A 8 3.79 -2.70 -3.97
N TYR A 9 2.64 -2.68 -3.31
CA TYR A 9 1.35 -2.42 -3.94
C TYR A 9 0.81 -1.06 -3.50
N TYR A 10 0.58 -0.16 -4.46
CA TYR A 10 0.10 1.20 -4.22
C TYR A 10 -1.41 1.28 -4.43
N LYS A 11 -2.18 1.14 -3.35
CA LYS A 11 -3.65 1.19 -3.40
C LYS A 11 -4.11 2.64 -3.32
N ILE A 12 -4.84 3.09 -4.33
CA ILE A 12 -5.51 4.39 -4.36
C ILE A 12 -6.96 4.19 -3.96
N ILE A 13 -7.46 5.05 -3.08
CA ILE A 13 -8.86 5.07 -2.66
C ILE A 13 -9.39 6.50 -2.84
N ASP A 14 -10.49 6.61 -3.56
CA ASP A 14 -11.21 7.85 -3.84
C ASP A 14 -12.71 7.59 -3.98
N ALA A 15 -13.48 8.62 -4.30
CA ALA A 15 -14.93 8.57 -4.43
C ALA A 15 -15.46 7.56 -5.48
N THR A 16 -14.61 7.08 -6.38
CA THR A 16 -14.97 6.06 -7.39
C THR A 16 -14.80 4.63 -6.88
N SER A 17 -14.26 4.45 -5.68
CA SER A 17 -13.98 3.13 -5.12
C SER A 17 -15.27 2.34 -4.86
N VAL A 18 -15.33 1.12 -5.40
CA VAL A 18 -16.56 0.31 -5.36
C VAL A 18 -16.57 -0.75 -4.26
N LYS A 19 -15.40 -1.24 -3.84
CA LYS A 19 -15.27 -2.31 -2.84
C LYS A 19 -15.70 -1.82 -1.47
N ALA A 20 -16.34 -2.69 -0.69
CA ALA A 20 -16.88 -2.33 0.62
C ALA A 20 -15.79 -1.82 1.58
N TRP A 21 -14.64 -2.51 1.64
CA TRP A 21 -13.50 -2.07 2.46
C TRP A 21 -13.01 -0.68 2.04
N ASP A 22 -12.81 -0.45 0.73
CA ASP A 22 -12.34 0.83 0.19
C ASP A 22 -13.29 1.98 0.55
N LYS A 23 -14.60 1.77 0.42
CA LYS A 23 -15.63 2.77 0.76
C LYS A 23 -15.59 3.18 2.22
N VAL A 24 -15.49 2.19 3.11
CA VAL A 24 -15.44 2.49 4.55
C VAL A 24 -14.14 3.22 4.90
N VAL A 25 -13.00 2.76 4.38
CA VAL A 25 -11.72 3.46 4.59
C VAL A 25 -11.78 4.89 4.05
N PHE A 26 -12.36 5.11 2.86
CA PHE A 26 -12.57 6.44 2.29
C PHE A 26 -13.40 7.35 3.20
N ASP A 27 -14.54 6.85 3.69
CA ASP A 27 -15.46 7.62 4.52
C ASP A 27 -14.82 8.04 5.85
N GLU A 28 -14.15 7.10 6.51
CA GLU A 28 -13.52 7.30 7.81
C GLU A 28 -12.29 8.22 7.73
N THR A 29 -11.45 8.03 6.71
CA THR A 29 -10.27 8.88 6.51
C THR A 29 -10.64 10.30 6.08
N TYR A 30 -11.73 10.47 5.33
CA TYR A 30 -12.27 11.80 5.03
C TYR A 30 -12.80 12.49 6.29
N GLN A 31 -13.60 11.79 7.12
CA GLN A 31 -14.13 12.33 8.37
C GLN A 31 -13.00 12.79 9.29
N GLU A 32 -11.98 11.96 9.47
CA GLU A 32 -10.80 12.31 10.27
C GLU A 32 -10.03 13.49 9.66
N PHE A 33 -9.81 13.48 8.33
CA PHE A 33 -9.20 14.62 7.64
C PHE A 33 -9.98 15.91 7.89
N PHE A 34 -11.31 15.90 7.73
CA PHE A 34 -12.18 17.05 7.90
C PHE A 34 -12.06 17.63 9.32
N MET A 35 -12.18 16.79 10.34
CA MET A 35 -12.05 17.22 11.74
C MET A 35 -10.68 17.81 12.05
N GLN A 36 -9.60 17.20 11.53
CA GLN A 36 -8.25 17.68 11.80
C GLN A 36 -7.95 18.96 11.01
N ALA A 37 -8.33 19.04 9.73
CA ALA A 37 -8.14 20.23 8.89
C ALA A 37 -8.78 21.48 9.51
N GLN A 38 -9.98 21.37 10.08
CA GLN A 38 -10.64 22.48 10.78
C GLN A 38 -9.86 23.00 12.00
N ARG A 39 -9.07 22.14 12.67
CA ARG A 39 -8.21 22.57 13.79
C ARG A 39 -6.99 23.36 13.31
N TYR A 40 -6.49 23.01 12.13
CA TYR A 40 -5.34 23.66 11.49
C TYR A 40 -5.73 24.99 10.84
N ASP A 41 -6.95 25.10 10.33
CA ASP A 41 -7.49 26.31 9.70
C ASP A 41 -8.84 26.69 10.31
N GLN A 42 -8.79 27.27 11.50
CA GLN A 42 -9.99 27.69 12.25
C GLN A 42 -10.76 28.82 11.55
N ALA A 43 -10.08 29.60 10.71
CA ALA A 43 -10.69 30.69 9.95
C ALA A 43 -11.35 30.20 8.65
N GLY A 44 -11.11 28.95 8.23
CA GLY A 44 -11.67 28.36 7.02
C GLY A 44 -11.14 29.00 5.73
N GLN A 45 -9.92 29.51 5.73
CA GLN A 45 -9.30 30.19 4.59
C GLN A 45 -8.72 29.23 3.53
N TYR A 46 -8.44 27.99 3.91
CA TYR A 46 -7.68 27.01 3.13
C TYR A 46 -8.48 25.70 3.01
N PRO A 47 -9.47 25.64 2.10
CA PRO A 47 -10.39 24.51 2.03
C PRO A 47 -9.75 23.21 1.53
N THR A 48 -8.65 23.29 0.77
CA THR A 48 -7.99 22.13 0.17
C THR A 48 -6.73 21.74 0.93
N PHE A 49 -6.39 20.45 0.88
CA PHE A 49 -5.15 19.96 1.47
C PHE A 49 -3.90 20.64 0.88
N ALA A 50 -3.91 20.93 -0.43
CA ALA A 50 -2.82 21.67 -1.07
C ALA A 50 -2.69 23.10 -0.52
N ALA A 51 -3.81 23.80 -0.29
CA ALA A 51 -3.80 25.13 0.32
C ALA A 51 -3.33 25.09 1.77
N LEU A 52 -3.74 24.08 2.55
CA LEU A 52 -3.24 23.85 3.90
C LEU A 52 -1.73 23.61 3.92
N LEU A 53 -1.21 22.75 3.04
CA LEU A 53 0.22 22.49 2.93
C LEU A 53 1.04 23.74 2.58
N ALA A 54 0.50 24.63 1.74
CA ALA A 54 1.19 25.83 1.31
C ALA A 54 1.18 26.95 2.37
N ASN A 55 0.15 27.03 3.21
CA ASN A 55 -0.09 28.21 4.05
C ASN A 55 -0.12 27.92 5.56
N VAL A 56 -0.37 26.69 5.97
CA VAL A 56 -0.52 26.33 7.39
C VAL A 56 0.67 25.49 7.85
N PRO A 57 1.46 25.99 8.84
CA PRO A 57 2.55 25.22 9.42
C PRO A 57 2.07 23.86 9.92
N ARG A 58 2.88 22.82 9.69
CA ARG A 58 2.62 21.44 10.13
C ARG A 58 1.40 20.77 9.48
N ALA A 59 0.79 21.34 8.45
CA ALA A 59 -0.30 20.68 7.71
C ALA A 59 0.08 19.29 7.15
N ALA A 60 1.38 19.02 6.92
CA ALA A 60 1.86 17.69 6.55
C ALA A 60 1.57 16.60 7.61
N GLU A 61 1.32 16.96 8.88
CA GLU A 61 0.91 16.00 9.90
C GLU A 61 -0.48 15.41 9.64
N LEU A 62 -1.30 16.04 8.79
CA LEU A 62 -2.60 15.51 8.39
C LEU A 62 -2.48 14.12 7.73
N HIS A 63 -1.36 13.79 7.08
CA HIS A 63 -1.09 12.43 6.61
C HIS A 63 -1.18 11.43 7.77
N TYR A 64 -0.43 11.68 8.85
CA TYR A 64 -0.38 10.80 10.01
C TYR A 64 -1.71 10.81 10.79
N LEU A 65 -2.30 11.99 11.00
CA LEU A 65 -3.55 12.11 11.75
C LEU A 65 -4.69 11.37 11.05
N SER A 66 -4.88 11.57 9.74
CA SER A 66 -5.89 10.86 8.96
C SER A 66 -5.64 9.35 8.88
N SER A 67 -4.38 8.90 8.90
CA SER A 67 -4.06 7.47 8.89
C SER A 67 -4.60 6.71 10.10
N ARG A 68 -4.80 7.39 11.24
CA ARG A 68 -5.29 6.76 12.47
C ARG A 68 -6.67 6.13 12.29
N ALA A 69 -7.52 6.76 11.48
CA ALA A 69 -8.85 6.23 11.15
C ALA A 69 -8.78 4.95 10.29
N ALA A 70 -7.72 4.78 9.49
CA ALA A 70 -7.54 3.59 8.67
C ALA A 70 -6.99 2.38 9.44
N MET A 71 -6.41 2.57 10.63
CA MET A 71 -5.67 1.52 11.36
C MET A 71 -6.49 0.28 11.67
N GLY A 72 -7.74 0.44 12.15
CA GLY A 72 -8.61 -0.69 12.45
C GLY A 72 -8.97 -1.50 11.19
N TYR A 73 -9.13 -0.84 10.06
CA TYR A 73 -9.44 -1.49 8.78
C TYR A 73 -8.23 -2.19 8.17
N LEU A 74 -7.02 -1.67 8.38
CA LEU A 74 -5.78 -2.33 7.97
C LEU A 74 -5.57 -3.65 8.72
N GLN A 75 -5.98 -3.74 9.99
CA GLN A 75 -5.93 -4.98 10.76
C GLN A 75 -6.85 -6.06 10.18
N GLN A 76 -8.00 -5.68 9.60
CA GLN A 76 -8.94 -6.62 8.98
C GLN A 76 -8.36 -7.32 7.74
N LEU A 77 -7.30 -6.77 7.14
CA LEU A 77 -6.60 -7.39 6.03
C LEU A 77 -5.78 -8.63 6.45
N ASN A 78 -5.66 -8.91 7.76
CA ASN A 78 -4.92 -10.04 8.30
C ASN A 78 -3.49 -10.13 7.73
N GLN A 79 -2.84 -8.98 7.57
CA GLN A 79 -1.48 -8.87 7.03
C GLN A 79 -1.30 -9.40 5.61
N VAL A 80 -2.36 -9.48 4.79
CA VAL A 80 -2.28 -9.87 3.38
C VAL A 80 -2.56 -8.67 2.47
N ILE A 81 -1.71 -8.45 1.46
CA ILE A 81 -1.88 -7.31 0.54
C ILE A 81 -3.23 -7.44 -0.19
N PRO A 82 -4.09 -6.39 -0.16
CA PRO A 82 -5.38 -6.44 -0.83
C PRO A 82 -5.20 -6.41 -2.35
N ASP A 83 -6.18 -6.93 -3.08
CA ASP A 83 -6.26 -6.88 -4.55
C ASP A 83 -5.17 -7.65 -5.31
N VAL A 84 -4.20 -8.26 -4.63
CA VAL A 84 -3.19 -9.12 -5.25
C VAL A 84 -3.50 -10.58 -4.97
N VAL A 85 -3.62 -11.37 -6.03
CA VAL A 85 -3.82 -12.82 -5.97
C VAL A 85 -2.74 -13.54 -6.77
N ASN A 86 -2.45 -14.77 -6.37
CA ASN A 86 -1.59 -15.66 -7.16
C ASN A 86 -2.33 -16.16 -8.43
N ALA A 87 -1.62 -16.93 -9.26
CA ALA A 87 -2.16 -17.45 -10.52
C ALA A 87 -3.40 -18.36 -10.37
N VAL A 88 -3.70 -18.86 -9.17
CA VAL A 88 -4.92 -19.66 -8.89
C VAL A 88 -6.02 -18.85 -8.19
N GLY A 89 -5.85 -17.53 -8.06
CA GLY A 89 -6.86 -16.63 -7.50
C GLY A 89 -6.90 -16.57 -5.97
N LYS A 90 -5.90 -17.13 -5.27
CA LYS A 90 -5.80 -17.05 -3.81
C LYS A 90 -5.08 -15.77 -3.38
N SER A 91 -5.58 -15.13 -2.31
CA SER A 91 -4.88 -14.02 -1.65
C SER A 91 -3.48 -14.46 -1.23
N CYS A 92 -2.51 -13.58 -1.42
CA CYS A 92 -1.09 -13.87 -1.31
C CYS A 92 -0.33 -12.61 -0.88
N LEU A 93 0.99 -12.68 -0.74
CA LEU A 93 1.85 -11.56 -0.31
C LEU A 93 1.52 -11.05 1.10
N PRO A 94 2.12 -11.66 2.15
CA PRO A 94 2.07 -11.08 3.47
C PRO A 94 2.82 -9.74 3.50
N PHE A 95 2.33 -8.82 4.32
CA PHE A 95 2.96 -7.52 4.57
C PHE A 95 3.03 -7.22 6.07
N THR A 96 4.13 -6.62 6.48
CA THR A 96 4.32 -6.10 7.84
C THR A 96 4.47 -4.57 7.88
N GLN A 97 4.62 -3.94 6.71
CA GLN A 97 4.86 -2.50 6.58
C GLN A 97 3.89 -1.88 5.59
N PHE A 98 3.39 -0.70 5.93
CA PHE A 98 2.59 0.12 5.02
C PHE A 98 2.90 1.61 5.24
N LYS A 99 2.54 2.45 4.25
CA LYS A 99 2.60 3.91 4.34
C LYS A 99 1.28 4.49 3.85
N PHE A 100 0.70 5.39 4.64
CA PHE A 100 -0.53 6.11 4.31
C PHE A 100 -0.23 7.53 3.84
N GLU A 101 -0.91 8.01 2.81
CA GLU A 101 -0.78 9.36 2.28
C GLU A 101 -2.13 9.94 1.86
N VAL A 102 -2.46 11.17 2.30
CA VAL A 102 -3.51 11.99 1.68
C VAL A 102 -2.94 12.57 0.38
N LEU A 103 -3.51 12.22 -0.77
CA LEU A 103 -3.08 12.75 -2.07
C LEU A 103 -3.78 14.06 -2.39
N ALA A 104 -5.08 14.14 -2.11
CA ALA A 104 -5.91 15.31 -2.26
C ALA A 104 -7.07 15.24 -1.28
N SER A 105 -7.57 16.38 -0.83
CA SER A 105 -8.77 16.47 -0.04
C SER A 105 -9.27 17.91 -0.02
N ASP A 106 -10.58 18.07 0.17
CA ASP A 106 -11.26 19.35 0.29
C ASP A 106 -12.33 19.24 1.38
N VAL A 107 -12.30 20.12 2.37
CA VAL A 107 -13.26 20.10 3.50
C VAL A 107 -14.69 20.43 3.08
N THR A 108 -14.87 21.03 1.91
CA THR A 108 -16.17 21.40 1.32
C THR A 108 -16.67 20.35 0.32
N GLN A 109 -15.77 19.51 -0.21
CA GLN A 109 -16.07 18.56 -1.28
C GLN A 109 -15.46 17.19 -0.98
N LYS A 110 -16.25 16.33 -0.30
CA LYS A 110 -15.85 14.94 0.00
C LYS A 110 -15.38 14.16 -1.22
N ALA A 111 -15.98 14.40 -2.39
CA ALA A 111 -15.61 13.72 -3.63
C ALA A 111 -14.16 14.01 -4.09
N ALA A 112 -13.55 15.11 -3.62
CA ALA A 112 -12.15 15.44 -3.89
C ALA A 112 -11.17 14.70 -2.97
N HIS A 113 -11.67 13.99 -1.95
CA HIS A 113 -10.82 13.19 -1.08
C HIS A 113 -10.21 12.02 -1.86
N ARG A 114 -8.90 11.87 -1.70
CA ARG A 114 -8.13 10.82 -2.35
C ARG A 114 -6.94 10.49 -1.48
N ILE A 115 -6.79 9.22 -1.15
CA ILE A 115 -5.70 8.71 -0.34
C ILE A 115 -4.96 7.62 -1.09
N ALA A 116 -3.75 7.31 -0.62
CA ALA A 116 -3.03 6.13 -1.00
C ALA A 116 -2.51 5.37 0.20
N ILE A 117 -2.45 4.06 0.05
CA ILE A 117 -1.80 3.15 1.00
C ILE A 117 -0.81 2.29 0.20
N SER A 118 0.47 2.49 0.49
CA SER A 118 1.54 1.63 -0.02
C SER A 118 1.71 0.45 0.92
N PHE A 119 1.46 -0.78 0.45
CA PHE A 119 1.74 -2.00 1.19
C PHE A 119 3.08 -2.56 0.74
N TYR A 120 3.96 -2.93 1.67
CA TYR A 120 5.28 -3.50 1.37
C TYR A 120 5.31 -4.96 1.82
N SER A 121 5.50 -5.87 0.87
CA SER A 121 5.59 -7.29 1.19
C SER A 121 6.74 -7.57 2.15
N ASP A 122 6.62 -8.68 2.86
CA ASP A 122 7.78 -9.33 3.46
C ASP A 122 8.77 -9.77 2.35
N PRO A 123 10.03 -10.06 2.68
CA PRO A 123 11.02 -10.50 1.70
C PRO A 123 10.54 -11.73 0.91
N LEU A 124 10.83 -11.73 -0.39
CA LEU A 124 10.51 -12.83 -1.30
C LEU A 124 11.77 -13.25 -2.04
N THR A 125 11.97 -14.55 -2.19
CA THR A 125 12.98 -15.07 -3.11
C THR A 125 12.42 -15.06 -4.52
N TRP A 126 13.04 -14.26 -5.39
CA TRP A 126 12.71 -14.21 -6.81
C TRP A 126 13.40 -15.36 -7.54
N ILE A 127 12.61 -16.37 -7.91
CA ILE A 127 13.11 -17.59 -8.55
C ILE A 127 13.29 -17.32 -10.04
N ASP A 128 12.22 -16.93 -10.73
CA ASP A 128 12.22 -16.65 -12.16
C ASP A 128 11.05 -15.75 -12.61
N THR A 129 10.94 -15.52 -13.93
CA THR A 129 9.88 -14.72 -14.56
C THR A 129 9.26 -15.51 -15.73
N VAL A 130 7.93 -15.59 -15.74
CA VAL A 130 7.16 -16.25 -16.82
C VAL A 130 6.21 -15.23 -17.40
N GLY A 131 6.57 -14.65 -18.56
CA GLY A 131 5.82 -13.55 -19.15
C GLY A 131 5.83 -12.31 -18.24
N ASP A 132 4.65 -11.82 -17.88
CA ASP A 132 4.44 -10.71 -16.94
C ASP A 132 4.36 -11.17 -15.48
N ARG A 133 4.74 -12.41 -15.16
CA ARG A 133 4.58 -13.00 -13.83
C ARG A 133 5.91 -13.29 -13.16
N LEU A 134 5.97 -13.03 -11.87
CA LEU A 134 7.10 -13.40 -11.00
C LEU A 134 6.80 -14.73 -10.34
N LEU A 135 7.72 -15.69 -10.50
CA LEU A 135 7.73 -16.91 -9.70
C LEU A 135 8.53 -16.62 -8.43
N VAL A 136 7.86 -16.70 -7.27
CA VAL A 136 8.43 -16.31 -5.98
C VAL A 136 8.22 -17.38 -4.91
N ALA A 137 9.10 -17.40 -3.92
CA ALA A 137 8.89 -18.09 -2.65
C ALA A 137 8.97 -17.10 -1.48
N TYR A 138 8.23 -17.37 -0.40
CA TYR A 138 8.17 -16.48 0.76
C TYR A 138 9.42 -16.57 1.63
N GLY A 139 9.97 -15.41 2.00
CA GLY A 139 11.21 -15.30 2.75
C GLY A 139 12.46 -15.50 1.91
N ASP A 140 13.60 -15.60 2.58
CA ASP A 140 14.88 -15.95 1.97
C ASP A 140 15.04 -17.47 1.87
N GLN A 141 14.62 -18.03 0.74
CA GLN A 141 14.68 -19.44 0.38
C GLN A 141 15.91 -19.76 -0.48
N ARG A 142 16.82 -18.81 -0.68
CA ARG A 142 18.04 -18.99 -1.47
C ARG A 142 18.88 -20.18 -0.98
N PRO A 143 19.11 -20.40 0.34
CA PRO A 143 19.88 -21.56 0.80
C PRO A 143 19.19 -22.89 0.52
N VAL A 144 17.86 -22.96 0.68
CA VAL A 144 17.07 -24.17 0.47
C VAL A 144 17.08 -24.58 -1.00
N LEU A 145 16.89 -23.60 -1.89
CA LEU A 145 16.95 -23.80 -3.34
C LEU A 145 18.37 -24.20 -3.81
N GLN A 146 19.42 -23.61 -3.23
CA GLN A 146 20.81 -23.99 -3.52
C GLN A 146 21.13 -25.43 -3.09
N ALA A 147 20.50 -25.92 -2.03
CA ALA A 147 20.59 -27.31 -1.59
C ALA A 147 19.75 -28.28 -2.47
N GLY A 148 19.08 -27.79 -3.52
CA GLY A 148 18.27 -28.61 -4.42
C GLY A 148 16.95 -29.08 -3.80
N SER A 149 16.51 -28.48 -2.69
CA SER A 149 15.26 -28.82 -2.03
C SER A 149 14.08 -28.07 -2.63
N GLU A 150 12.91 -28.70 -2.61
CA GLU A 150 11.65 -28.09 -3.04
C GLU A 150 11.20 -27.01 -2.05
N VAL A 151 10.61 -25.93 -2.58
CA VAL A 151 10.00 -24.87 -1.79
C VAL A 151 8.61 -24.53 -2.33
N PRO A 152 7.64 -24.19 -1.47
CA PRO A 152 6.35 -23.66 -1.92
C PRO A 152 6.55 -22.35 -2.69
N THR A 153 5.80 -22.20 -3.79
CA THR A 153 5.90 -21.02 -4.65
C THR A 153 4.54 -20.44 -4.97
N ASP A 154 4.53 -19.15 -5.29
CA ASP A 154 3.42 -18.47 -5.92
C ASP A 154 3.88 -17.84 -7.24
N LEU A 155 2.97 -17.83 -8.21
CA LEU A 155 3.14 -17.12 -9.47
C LEU A 155 2.26 -15.87 -9.45
N ILE A 156 2.87 -14.69 -9.45
CA ILE A 156 2.19 -13.41 -9.21
C ILE A 156 2.30 -12.54 -10.46
N ALA A 157 1.18 -12.02 -10.96
CA ALA A 157 1.18 -11.14 -12.12
C ALA A 157 1.62 -9.72 -11.75
N MET A 158 2.44 -9.11 -12.61
CA MET A 158 2.76 -7.68 -12.53
C MET A 158 1.57 -6.88 -13.03
N GLN A 159 0.69 -6.52 -12.10
CA GLN A 159 -0.50 -5.72 -12.34
C GLN A 159 -0.24 -4.23 -12.08
N PRO A 160 -1.13 -3.32 -12.54
CA PRO A 160 -1.00 -1.90 -12.22
C PRO A 160 -0.80 -1.66 -10.72
N TYR A 161 0.10 -0.73 -10.40
CA TYR A 161 0.46 -0.34 -9.03
C TYR A 161 1.20 -1.39 -8.20
N LEU A 162 1.50 -2.57 -8.73
CA LEU A 162 2.42 -3.53 -8.14
C LEU A 162 3.83 -3.34 -8.74
N SER A 163 4.85 -3.16 -7.90
CA SER A 163 6.23 -2.95 -8.33
C SER A 163 7.22 -3.64 -7.40
N ILE A 164 8.45 -3.85 -7.87
CA ILE A 164 9.57 -4.27 -7.02
C ILE A 164 10.14 -3.02 -6.33
N SER A 165 10.08 -2.97 -5.00
CA SER A 165 10.56 -1.84 -4.19
C SER A 165 11.96 -2.02 -3.64
N SER A 166 12.45 -3.26 -3.58
CA SER A 166 13.86 -3.54 -3.30
C SER A 166 14.33 -4.79 -4.03
N PHE A 167 15.62 -4.83 -4.33
CA PHE A 167 16.29 -5.98 -4.92
C PHE A 167 17.67 -6.15 -4.31
N GLN A 168 17.95 -7.35 -3.83
CA GLN A 168 19.27 -7.84 -3.45
C GLN A 168 19.62 -9.01 -4.36
N GLY A 169 20.47 -8.76 -5.34
CA GLY A 169 20.91 -9.78 -6.29
C GLY A 169 21.67 -10.93 -5.61
N THR A 170 21.65 -12.09 -6.26
CA THR A 170 22.62 -13.14 -5.97
C THR A 170 23.94 -12.79 -6.65
N PHE A 171 24.93 -12.33 -5.89
CA PHE A 171 26.29 -12.22 -6.38
C PHE A 171 26.83 -13.64 -6.62
N GLN A 172 27.21 -13.92 -7.88
CA GLN A 172 28.15 -14.99 -8.18
C GLN A 172 29.54 -14.33 -8.28
N PRO A 173 30.55 -14.80 -7.53
CA PRO A 173 31.93 -14.40 -7.76
C PRO A 173 32.44 -14.90 -9.12
#